data_AF-A0A9K3D472-F1
#
_entry.id   AF-A0A9K3D472-F1
#
_cell.length_a   1.000
_cell.length_b   1.000
_cell.length_c   1.000
_cell.angle_alpha   90.00
_cell.angle_beta   90.00
_cell.angle_gamma   90.00
#
_symmetry.space_group_name_H-M   'P 1'
#
loop_
_entity.id
_entity.type
_entity.pdbx_description
1 polymer ?
#
loop_
_entity_poly.entity_id
_entity_poly.type
_entity_poly.pdbx_seq_one_letter_code
_entity_poly.pdbx_strand_id
1 'polypeptide(L)'
;LAQMPEEVQETLRLGDEGLIQVYMCYNNEGECESWEAFSGAHCVRFVEEDEMEEARTREDVTHLYTLPTVNEDGEEVEHAEPFRECPISRVVRFTQDYPKSEELSQALDCHPELGEEEREAIHEHAWERRQSPSSGLYIGGWFNWCQGIEYPDCPECGQTMNGTVLNIESLDSEGQIGLMFGDCGTAEICQCPTHERQMTMVWACC
;
A
#
# COMPACT_ATOMS: atom_id res chain seq x y z
N LEU A 1 21.22 -7.51 -2.06
CA LEU A 1 19.90 -7.07 -1.59
C LEU A 1 19.01 -8.30 -1.49
N ALA A 2 17.97 -8.33 -0.66
CA ALA A 2 17.07 -9.48 -0.62
C ALA A 2 16.23 -9.47 -1.91
N GLN A 3 16.30 -10.55 -2.69
CA GLN A 3 15.49 -10.69 -3.92
C GLN A 3 14.02 -10.92 -3.54
N MET A 4 13.11 -10.33 -4.29
CA MET A 4 11.68 -10.56 -4.16
C MET A 4 11.34 -12.02 -4.55
N PRO A 5 10.55 -12.77 -3.77
CA PRO A 5 10.15 -14.14 -4.14
C PRO A 5 9.41 -14.17 -5.47
N GLU A 6 9.62 -15.22 -6.26
CA GLU A 6 9.05 -15.40 -7.60
C GLU A 6 7.52 -15.28 -7.59
N GLU A 7 6.85 -15.78 -6.56
CA GLU A 7 5.39 -15.71 -6.42
C GLU A 7 4.87 -14.29 -6.22
N VAL A 8 5.69 -13.42 -5.61
CA VAL A 8 5.40 -11.99 -5.44
C VAL A 8 5.70 -11.25 -6.74
N GLN A 9 6.70 -11.67 -7.52
CA GLN A 9 6.98 -11.13 -8.86
C GLN A 9 5.89 -11.52 -9.88
N GLU A 10 5.22 -12.65 -9.69
CA GLU A 10 4.10 -13.05 -10.54
C GLU A 10 2.83 -12.22 -10.28
N THR A 11 2.58 -11.82 -9.03
CA THR A 11 1.46 -10.95 -8.65
C THR A 11 1.78 -9.46 -8.78
N LEU A 12 3.04 -9.09 -8.60
CA LEU A 12 3.57 -7.73 -8.75
C LEU A 12 4.45 -7.66 -9.98
N ARG A 13 4.03 -6.86 -10.96
CA ARG A 13 4.85 -6.56 -12.13
C ARG A 13 5.89 -5.50 -11.81
N LEU A 14 6.68 -5.76 -10.78
CA LEU A 14 7.83 -4.97 -10.36
C LEU A 14 9.08 -5.80 -10.64
N GLY A 15 10.16 -5.16 -11.08
CA GLY A 15 11.44 -5.85 -11.32
C GLY A 15 12.03 -6.46 -10.04
N ASP A 16 13.17 -7.14 -10.18
CA ASP A 16 13.87 -7.79 -9.06
C ASP A 16 14.36 -6.79 -7.99
N GLU A 17 14.60 -5.54 -8.38
CA GLU A 17 15.10 -4.46 -7.53
C GLU A 17 14.42 -3.13 -7.90
N GLY A 18 14.23 -2.26 -6.91
CA GLY A 18 13.66 -0.92 -7.09
C GLY A 18 13.21 -0.29 -5.78
N LEU A 19 12.61 0.90 -5.88
CA LEU A 19 12.10 1.66 -4.73
C LEU A 19 10.62 1.95 -4.92
N ILE A 20 9.79 1.53 -3.98
CA ILE A 20 8.42 2.02 -3.87
C ILE A 20 8.45 3.32 -3.06
N GLN A 21 8.03 4.41 -3.69
CA GLN A 21 7.91 5.70 -3.03
C GLN A 21 6.43 5.98 -2.76
N VAL A 22 6.13 6.22 -1.48
CA VAL A 22 4.81 6.60 -0.99
C VAL A 22 4.90 8.03 -0.48
N TYR A 23 4.08 8.89 -1.05
CA TYR A 23 3.79 10.21 -0.51
C TYR A 23 2.39 10.18 0.10
N MET A 24 2.25 10.72 1.31
CA MET A 24 0.98 10.89 1.98
C MET A 24 0.97 12.27 2.60
N CYS A 25 -0.09 13.04 2.35
CA CYS A 25 -0.31 14.29 3.04
C CYS A 25 -0.75 14.01 4.48
N TYR A 26 0.02 14.50 5.44
CA TYR A 26 -0.24 14.37 6.87
C TYR A 26 -0.33 15.78 7.46
N ASN A 27 -1.44 16.47 7.22
CA ASN A 27 -1.70 17.79 7.80
C ASN A 27 -2.76 17.66 8.89
N ASN A 28 -2.47 18.27 10.04
CA ASN A 28 -3.22 18.19 11.31
C ASN A 28 -4.69 18.66 11.27
N GLU A 29 -5.22 19.08 10.12
CA GLU A 29 -6.55 19.70 9.99
C GLU A 29 -7.44 19.03 8.92
N GLY A 30 -7.15 17.79 8.51
CA GLY A 30 -8.07 17.01 7.67
C GLY A 30 -8.34 17.59 6.27
N GLU A 31 -7.59 18.63 5.86
CA GLU A 31 -7.77 19.28 4.57
C GLU A 31 -7.27 18.43 3.39
N CYS A 32 -6.42 17.44 3.68
CA CYS A 32 -5.83 16.54 2.69
C CYS A 32 -5.89 15.06 3.09
N GLU A 33 -6.51 14.69 4.21
CA GLU A 33 -6.65 13.28 4.59
C GLU A 33 -7.85 12.68 3.84
N SER A 34 -7.55 11.84 2.87
CA SER A 34 -8.56 10.99 2.21
C SER A 34 -8.12 9.54 2.29
N TRP A 35 -9.09 8.67 2.53
CA TRP A 35 -8.98 7.21 2.52
C TRP A 35 -9.12 6.62 1.11
N GLU A 36 -9.64 7.41 0.16
CA GLU A 36 -10.00 6.96 -1.16
C GLU A 36 -8.79 6.90 -2.10
N ALA A 37 -8.75 5.84 -2.92
CA ALA A 37 -7.78 5.71 -4.00
C ALA A 37 -7.79 6.92 -4.93
N PHE A 38 -6.60 7.32 -5.41
CA PHE A 38 -6.43 8.42 -6.36
C PHE A 38 -7.04 9.78 -5.93
N SER A 39 -7.32 9.98 -4.65
CA SER A 39 -7.85 11.22 -4.09
C SER A 39 -6.92 12.44 -4.23
N GLY A 40 -5.65 12.22 -4.54
CA GLY A 40 -4.59 13.23 -4.53
C GLY A 40 -3.99 13.48 -3.14
N ALA A 41 -4.59 12.92 -2.08
CA ALA A 41 -4.06 12.93 -0.72
C ALA A 41 -2.77 12.11 -0.57
N HIS A 42 -2.65 11.08 -1.39
CA HIS A 42 -1.51 10.17 -1.43
C HIS A 42 -1.12 9.84 -2.88
N CYS A 43 0.16 9.59 -3.08
CA CYS A 43 0.71 9.16 -4.35
C CYS A 43 1.67 8.00 -4.10
N VAL A 44 1.50 6.92 -4.88
CA VAL A 44 2.42 5.79 -4.86
C VAL A 44 3.04 5.65 -6.24
N ARG A 45 4.34 5.42 -6.28
CA ARG A 45 5.05 5.10 -7.52
C ARG A 45 6.18 4.13 -7.28
N PHE A 46 6.48 3.34 -8.30
CA PHE A 46 7.72 2.58 -8.38
C PHE A 46 8.80 3.43 -9.06
N VAL A 47 10.00 3.44 -8.48
CA VAL A 47 11.18 4.13 -8.98
C VAL A 47 12.19 3.06 -9.39
N GLU A 48 12.49 3.02 -10.69
CA GLU A 48 13.42 2.06 -11.29
C GLU A 48 14.87 2.42 -10.93
N GLU A 49 15.78 1.45 -11.08
CA GLU A 49 17.21 1.64 -10.78
C GLU A 49 17.84 2.79 -11.57
N ASP A 50 17.54 2.89 -12.87
CA ASP A 50 18.03 3.98 -13.72
C ASP A 50 17.58 5.35 -13.19
N GLU A 51 16.33 5.49 -12.75
CA GLU A 51 15.82 6.74 -12.17
C GLU A 51 16.49 7.04 -10.81
N MET A 52 16.78 6.01 -10.02
CA MET A 52 17.55 6.17 -8.77
C MET A 52 19.00 6.61 -9.03
N GLU A 53 19.68 6.06 -10.04
CA GLU A 53 21.03 6.47 -10.43
C GLU A 53 21.06 7.91 -10.98
N GLU A 54 20.09 8.27 -11.82
CA GLU A 54 19.92 9.65 -12.29
C GLU A 54 19.70 10.63 -11.12
N ALA A 55 18.85 10.26 -10.14
CA ALA A 55 18.63 11.08 -8.96
C ALA A 55 19.89 11.25 -8.10
N ARG A 56 20.72 10.20 -7.96
CA ARG A 56 21.99 10.25 -7.22
C ARG A 56 23.06 11.11 -7.88
N THR A 57 23.03 11.22 -9.20
CA THR A 57 24.04 11.94 -9.99
C THR A 57 23.68 13.40 -10.23
N ARG A 58 22.43 13.82 -9.99
CA ARG A 58 22.05 15.23 -9.98
C ARG A 58 22.66 15.92 -8.75
N GLU A 59 23.60 16.83 -8.97
CA GLU A 59 24.16 17.71 -7.91
C GLU A 59 23.11 18.66 -7.29
N ASP A 60 21.93 18.81 -7.92
CA ASP A 60 20.91 19.81 -7.58
C ASP A 60 19.83 19.36 -6.56
N VAL A 61 19.84 18.13 -6.06
CA VAL A 61 18.73 17.64 -5.18
C VAL A 61 18.67 18.38 -3.84
N THR A 62 19.73 19.09 -3.46
CA THR A 62 19.76 19.94 -2.25
C THR A 62 18.89 21.20 -2.37
N HIS A 63 18.50 21.62 -3.58
CA HIS A 63 17.77 22.88 -3.80
C HIS A 63 16.26 22.72 -4.01
N LEU A 64 15.74 21.50 -4.19
CA LEU A 64 14.30 21.26 -4.38
C LEU A 64 13.46 21.37 -3.10
N TYR A 65 14.12 21.41 -1.93
CA TYR A 65 13.46 21.56 -0.63
C TYR A 65 13.21 23.03 -0.23
N THR A 66 13.53 23.98 -1.11
CA THR A 66 13.38 25.44 -0.86
C THR A 66 12.71 26.12 -2.06
N LEU A 67 11.57 25.61 -2.52
CA LEU A 67 10.71 26.43 -3.37
C LEU A 67 9.91 27.37 -2.46
N PRO A 68 10.01 28.71 -2.61
CA PRO A 68 9.26 29.64 -1.78
C PRO A 68 7.75 29.44 -2.03
N THR A 69 7.04 28.98 -1.01
CA THR A 69 5.58 28.99 -0.99
C THR A 69 5.13 30.38 -0.59
N VAL A 70 4.55 31.10 -1.55
CA VAL A 70 3.81 32.33 -1.30
C VAL A 70 2.37 31.97 -0.94
N ASN A 71 1.84 32.54 0.14
CA ASN A 71 0.42 32.42 0.46
C ASN A 71 -0.45 33.16 -0.58
N GLU A 72 -1.78 33.07 -0.45
CA GLU A 72 -2.72 33.73 -1.37
C GLU A 72 -2.55 35.26 -1.42
N ASP A 73 -1.93 35.85 -0.40
CA ASP A 73 -1.60 37.28 -0.29
C ASP A 73 -0.21 37.64 -0.84
N GLY A 74 0.55 36.67 -1.34
CA GLY A 74 1.87 36.87 -1.93
C GLY A 74 3.01 37.03 -0.92
N GLU A 75 2.80 36.65 0.34
CA GLU A 75 3.82 36.69 1.39
C GLU A 75 4.60 35.37 1.44
N GLU A 76 5.93 35.46 1.56
CA GLU A 76 6.80 34.30 1.75
C GLU A 76 6.53 33.68 3.13
N VAL A 77 6.10 32.42 3.13
CA VAL A 77 5.86 31.67 4.38
C VAL A 77 7.16 31.00 4.82
N GLU A 78 7.57 31.19 6.08
CA GLU A 78 8.69 30.47 6.67
C GLU A 78 8.43 28.96 6.56
N HIS A 79 9.35 28.24 5.92
CA HIS A 79 9.22 26.81 5.69
C HIS A 79 9.03 26.06 7.01
N ALA A 80 7.98 25.23 7.09
CA ALA A 80 8.04 24.08 7.99
C ALA A 80 9.31 23.30 7.63
N GLU A 81 10.14 22.96 8.63
CA GLU A 81 11.35 22.16 8.37
C GLU A 81 10.97 20.97 7.48
N PRO A 82 11.75 20.66 6.42
CA PRO A 82 11.45 19.53 5.57
C PRO A 82 11.23 18.31 6.44
N PHE A 83 10.13 17.58 6.20
CA PHE A 83 9.78 16.40 6.98
C PHE A 83 11.03 15.56 7.19
N ARG A 84 11.42 15.42 8.46
CA ARG A 84 12.62 14.69 8.82
C ARG A 84 12.51 13.31 8.20
N GLU A 85 13.44 12.98 7.31
CA GLU A 85 13.52 11.64 6.74
C GLU A 85 13.47 10.65 7.90
N CYS A 86 12.40 9.87 7.96
CA CYS A 86 12.24 8.82 8.93
C CYS A 86 12.56 7.51 8.21
N PRO A 87 13.84 7.08 8.18
CA PRO A 87 14.20 5.85 7.51
C PRO A 87 13.52 4.69 8.24
N ILE A 88 12.49 4.12 7.62
CA ILE A 88 11.87 2.88 8.07
C ILE A 88 12.83 1.75 7.68
N SER A 89 13.91 1.59 8.45
CA SER A 89 14.87 0.51 8.27
C SER A 89 14.38 -0.73 9.01
N ARG A 90 13.38 -1.42 8.41
CA ARG A 90 12.86 -2.68 8.97
C ARG A 90 12.72 -3.78 7.95
N VAL A 91 12.70 -5.00 8.47
CA VAL A 91 12.50 -6.23 7.70
C VAL A 91 11.04 -6.28 7.28
N VAL A 92 10.78 -5.84 6.05
CA VAL A 92 9.53 -6.14 5.38
C VAL A 92 9.49 -7.64 5.14
N ARG A 93 8.42 -8.30 5.59
CA ARG A 93 8.25 -9.74 5.39
C ARG A 93 7.62 -10.00 4.03
N PHE A 94 8.02 -11.09 3.41
CA PHE A 94 7.19 -11.72 2.38
C PHE A 94 6.27 -12.70 3.08
N THR A 95 4.98 -12.64 2.77
CA THR A 95 4.00 -13.55 3.35
C THR A 95 3.30 -14.34 2.25
N GLN A 96 3.21 -15.65 2.46
CA GLN A 96 2.19 -16.47 1.81
C GLN A 96 1.08 -16.61 2.83
N ASP A 97 0.00 -15.86 2.61
CA ASP A 97 -1.10 -15.78 3.54
C ASP A 97 -2.40 -16.34 2.98
N TYR A 98 -3.44 -16.29 3.79
CA TYR A 98 -4.78 -16.69 3.44
C TYR A 98 -5.65 -15.48 3.14
N PRO A 99 -6.60 -15.60 2.21
CA PRO A 99 -7.57 -14.54 1.94
C PRO A 99 -8.40 -14.22 3.18
N LYS A 100 -8.91 -13.00 3.23
CA LYS A 100 -9.97 -12.66 4.18
C LYS A 100 -11.23 -13.47 3.85
N SER A 101 -12.13 -13.64 4.82
CA SER A 101 -13.36 -14.45 4.66
C SER A 101 -14.18 -14.09 3.43
N GLU A 102 -14.31 -12.80 3.12
CA GLU A 102 -15.08 -12.29 2.00
C GLU A 102 -14.38 -12.59 0.67
N GLU A 103 -13.06 -12.48 0.58
CA GLU A 103 -12.25 -12.93 -0.57
C GLU A 103 -12.34 -14.43 -0.79
N LEU A 104 -12.27 -15.21 0.30
CA LEU A 104 -12.42 -16.67 0.23
C LEU A 104 -13.80 -17.03 -0.33
N SER A 105 -14.84 -16.36 0.14
CA SER A 105 -16.21 -16.56 -0.37
C SER A 105 -16.31 -16.25 -1.86
N GLN A 106 -15.75 -15.11 -2.30
CA GLN A 106 -15.73 -14.71 -3.71
C GLN A 106 -14.96 -15.71 -4.58
N ALA A 107 -13.83 -16.22 -4.09
CA ALA A 107 -13.05 -17.23 -4.79
C ALA A 107 -13.85 -18.53 -4.96
N LEU A 108 -14.53 -18.99 -3.91
CA LEU A 108 -15.38 -20.19 -3.98
C LEU A 108 -16.58 -20.01 -4.91
N ASP A 109 -17.11 -18.81 -5.05
CA ASP A 109 -18.18 -18.51 -6.02
C ASP A 109 -17.74 -18.70 -7.46
N CYS A 110 -16.45 -18.53 -7.77
CA CYS A 110 -15.88 -18.85 -9.08
C CYS A 110 -15.75 -20.37 -9.35
N HIS A 111 -16.02 -21.22 -8.36
CA HIS A 111 -15.98 -22.68 -8.44
C HIS A 111 -17.40 -23.28 -8.32
N PRO A 112 -18.20 -23.24 -9.39
CA PRO A 112 -19.58 -23.75 -9.38
C PRO A 112 -19.67 -25.28 -9.26
N GLU A 113 -18.56 -25.99 -9.48
CA GLU A 113 -18.45 -27.44 -9.29
C GLU A 113 -18.49 -27.87 -7.82
N LEU A 114 -18.17 -26.96 -6.90
CA LEU A 114 -18.20 -27.22 -5.46
C LEU A 114 -19.63 -27.10 -4.94
N GLY A 115 -20.12 -28.18 -4.31
CA GLY A 115 -21.41 -28.18 -3.61
C GLY A 115 -21.40 -27.32 -2.35
N GLU A 116 -22.58 -27.03 -1.81
CA GLU A 116 -22.74 -26.22 -0.59
C GLU A 116 -21.99 -26.83 0.62
N GLU A 117 -22.10 -28.15 0.82
CA GLU A 117 -21.40 -28.87 1.89
C GLU A 117 -19.86 -28.76 1.76
N GLU A 118 -19.33 -28.78 0.52
CA GLU A 118 -17.89 -28.65 0.28
C GLU A 118 -17.40 -27.23 0.56
N ARG A 119 -18.19 -26.23 0.14
CA ARG A 119 -17.90 -24.81 0.42
C ARG A 119 -17.92 -24.52 1.92
N GLU A 120 -18.92 -25.02 2.65
CA GLU A 120 -19.01 -24.89 4.10
C GLU A 120 -17.82 -25.55 4.80
N ALA A 121 -17.43 -26.75 4.39
CA ALA A 121 -16.25 -27.43 4.94
C ALA A 121 -14.94 -26.65 4.72
N ILE A 122 -14.79 -25.96 3.58
CA ILE A 122 -13.63 -25.09 3.31
C ILE A 122 -13.65 -23.88 4.26
N HIS A 123 -14.80 -23.24 4.44
CA HIS A 123 -14.94 -22.11 5.37
C HIS A 123 -14.65 -22.52 6.81
N GLU A 124 -15.23 -23.63 7.28
CA GLU A 124 -14.96 -24.17 8.63
C GLU A 124 -13.47 -24.49 8.80
N HIS A 125 -12.85 -25.11 7.80
CA HIS A 125 -11.43 -25.43 7.84
C HIS A 125 -10.55 -24.18 7.98
N ALA A 126 -10.85 -23.14 7.21
CA ALA A 126 -10.14 -21.86 7.29
C ALA A 126 -10.30 -21.21 8.67
N TRP A 127 -11.54 -21.20 9.18
CA TRP A 127 -11.86 -20.67 10.50
C TRP A 127 -11.17 -21.42 11.64
N GLU A 128 -11.26 -22.76 11.67
CA GLU A 128 -10.64 -23.61 12.70
C GLU A 128 -9.12 -23.45 12.74
N ARG A 129 -8.50 -23.27 11.56
CA ARG A 129 -7.06 -23.04 11.44
C ARG A 129 -6.64 -21.60 11.69
N ARG A 130 -7.59 -20.68 11.90
CA ARG A 130 -7.35 -19.23 11.98
C ARG A 130 -6.52 -18.75 10.79
N GLN A 131 -6.91 -19.21 9.60
CA GLN A 131 -6.35 -18.77 8.34
C GLN A 131 -6.92 -17.39 8.04
N SER A 132 -6.10 -16.36 8.22
CA SER A 132 -6.44 -14.97 7.98
C SER A 132 -5.18 -14.23 7.57
N PRO A 133 -5.29 -13.14 6.79
CA PRO A 133 -4.16 -12.29 6.48
C PRO A 133 -3.35 -11.89 7.73
N SER A 134 -2.03 -11.85 7.58
CA SER A 134 -1.09 -11.39 8.61
C SER A 134 -1.28 -9.92 8.85
N SER A 135 -1.07 -9.48 10.08
CA SER A 135 -1.00 -8.05 10.42
C SER A 135 0.44 -7.52 10.26
N GLY A 136 0.60 -6.19 10.29
CA GLY A 136 1.90 -5.51 10.23
C GLY A 136 2.35 -5.04 8.84
N LEU A 137 3.68 -4.95 8.66
CA LEU A 137 4.33 -4.46 7.43
C LEU A 137 4.88 -5.61 6.58
N TYR A 138 4.29 -5.87 5.42
CA TYR A 138 4.70 -6.95 4.52
C TYR A 138 4.41 -6.65 3.05
N ILE A 139 5.18 -7.28 2.16
CA ILE A 139 5.00 -7.23 0.71
C ILE A 139 4.31 -8.50 0.23
N GLY A 140 3.39 -8.35 -0.73
CA GLY A 140 2.66 -9.45 -1.35
C GLY A 140 1.61 -10.08 -0.43
N GLY A 141 1.13 -11.26 -0.79
CA GLY A 141 0.12 -11.99 -0.03
C GLY A 141 -1.28 -11.38 -0.11
N TRP A 142 -2.09 -11.58 0.93
CA TRP A 142 -3.44 -11.03 1.05
C TRP A 142 -3.43 -9.87 2.04
N PHE A 143 -4.21 -8.82 1.78
CA PHE A 143 -4.28 -7.67 2.68
C PHE A 143 -5.06 -7.98 3.95
N ASN A 144 -4.60 -7.41 5.07
CA ASN A 144 -5.30 -7.48 6.34
C ASN A 144 -6.23 -6.29 6.50
N TRP A 145 -7.25 -6.22 5.65
CA TRP A 145 -8.27 -5.19 5.69
C TRP A 145 -8.84 -5.06 7.11
N CYS A 146 -8.70 -3.90 7.75
CA CYS A 146 -9.30 -3.69 9.07
C CYS A 146 -10.83 -3.55 9.01
N GLN A 147 -11.37 -3.13 7.85
CA GLN A 147 -12.81 -3.02 7.56
C GLN A 147 -13.25 -3.97 6.43
N GLY A 148 -14.19 -3.56 5.57
CA GLY A 148 -14.57 -4.31 4.37
C GLY A 148 -13.44 -4.37 3.34
N ILE A 149 -13.57 -5.28 2.38
CA ILE A 149 -12.63 -5.41 1.26
C ILE A 149 -12.92 -4.32 0.24
N GLU A 150 -11.93 -3.48 -0.04
CA GLU A 150 -12.10 -2.29 -0.89
C GLU A 150 -10.94 -2.15 -1.88
N TYR A 151 -10.86 -3.06 -2.85
CA TYR A 151 -9.94 -2.90 -3.98
C TYR A 151 -10.41 -1.74 -4.88
N PRO A 152 -9.53 -0.77 -5.19
CA PRO A 152 -9.88 0.32 -6.09
C PRO A 152 -9.84 -0.12 -7.54
N ASP A 153 -10.54 0.60 -8.41
CA ASP A 153 -10.45 0.40 -9.86
C ASP A 153 -9.35 1.28 -10.47
N CYS A 154 -8.66 0.76 -11.48
CA CYS A 154 -7.64 1.48 -12.21
C CYS A 154 -8.28 2.63 -13.02
N PRO A 155 -7.81 3.88 -12.89
CA PRO A 155 -8.37 5.01 -13.62
C PRO A 155 -8.13 4.94 -15.14
N GLU A 156 -7.18 4.11 -15.59
CA GLU A 156 -6.86 3.96 -17.02
C GLU A 156 -7.69 2.86 -17.72
N CYS A 157 -7.80 1.66 -17.14
CA CYS A 157 -8.52 0.54 -17.76
C CYS A 157 -9.86 0.18 -17.10
N GLY A 158 -10.15 0.71 -15.90
CA GLY A 158 -11.34 0.37 -15.13
C GLY A 158 -11.34 -1.04 -14.53
N GLN A 159 -10.21 -1.76 -14.56
CA GLN A 159 -10.09 -3.05 -13.88
C GLN A 159 -9.76 -2.86 -12.41
N THR A 160 -10.33 -3.71 -11.57
CA THR A 160 -10.00 -3.80 -10.14
C THR A 160 -8.50 -4.06 -9.94
N MET A 161 -7.87 -3.26 -9.09
CA MET A 161 -6.44 -3.28 -8.80
C MET A 161 -6.14 -4.30 -7.68
N ASN A 162 -6.15 -5.58 -8.03
CA ASN A 162 -5.91 -6.68 -7.10
C ASN A 162 -4.43 -7.12 -7.00
N GLY A 163 -3.49 -6.37 -7.58
CA GLY A 163 -2.05 -6.59 -7.36
C GLY A 163 -1.66 -6.11 -5.96
N THR A 164 -1.44 -7.02 -5.03
CA THR A 164 -1.18 -6.70 -3.61
C THR A 164 0.30 -6.36 -3.37
N VAL A 165 0.62 -5.08 -3.18
CA VAL A 165 2.03 -4.63 -3.12
C VAL A 165 2.54 -4.60 -1.69
N LEU A 166 1.94 -3.79 -0.83
CA LEU A 166 2.43 -3.51 0.52
C LEU A 166 1.25 -3.29 1.45
N ASN A 167 1.26 -3.99 2.58
CA ASN A 167 0.34 -3.75 3.70
C ASN A 167 1.08 -2.96 4.79
N ILE A 168 0.41 -1.98 5.38
CA ILE A 168 0.93 -1.12 6.45
C ILE A 168 -0.11 -1.03 7.56
N GLU A 169 0.18 -1.56 8.74
CA GLU A 169 -0.69 -1.41 9.91
C GLU A 169 -0.29 -0.16 10.72
N SER A 170 -1.27 0.64 11.14
CA SER A 170 -1.08 1.75 12.08
C SER A 170 -0.54 1.20 13.38
N LEU A 171 0.52 1.83 13.90
CA LEU A 171 1.16 1.38 15.12
C LEU A 171 1.27 -0.15 15.15
N ASP A 172 2.25 -0.70 14.45
CA ASP A 172 2.75 -1.98 14.89
C ASP A 172 3.00 -1.89 16.41
N SER A 173 2.80 -2.97 17.17
CA SER A 173 2.78 -2.98 18.65
C SER A 173 4.01 -2.35 19.38
N GLU A 174 4.95 -1.82 18.63
CA GLU A 174 6.19 -1.17 19.01
C GLU A 174 6.33 0.28 18.46
N GLY A 175 5.38 0.81 17.67
CA GLY A 175 5.22 2.21 17.29
C GLY A 175 6.21 2.77 16.27
N GLN A 176 6.66 2.00 15.26
CA GLN A 176 7.82 2.40 14.43
C GLN A 176 7.59 2.73 12.95
N ILE A 177 6.34 2.69 12.48
CA ILE A 177 5.94 3.52 11.34
C ILE A 177 5.17 4.67 11.98
N GLY A 178 5.74 5.87 12.00
CA GLY A 178 5.13 7.06 12.64
C GLY A 178 3.87 7.58 11.94
N LEU A 179 3.13 6.68 11.28
CA LEU A 179 1.87 6.92 10.60
C LEU A 179 0.74 6.35 11.46
N MET A 180 -0.31 7.14 11.58
CA MET A 180 -1.56 6.74 12.22
C MET A 180 -2.68 6.89 11.19
N PHE A 181 -3.31 5.78 10.84
CA PHE A 181 -4.49 5.73 9.99
C PHE A 181 -5.73 5.72 10.89
N GLY A 182 -6.21 6.90 11.31
CA GLY A 182 -7.37 7.03 12.19
C GLY A 182 -7.20 6.31 13.55
N ASP A 183 -8.17 5.48 13.95
CA ASP A 183 -8.09 4.64 15.16
C ASP A 183 -7.46 3.27 14.85
N CYS A 184 -6.13 3.23 14.78
CA CYS A 184 -5.34 2.00 14.56
C CYS A 184 -5.69 1.25 13.25
N GLY A 185 -5.83 1.97 12.15
CA GLY A 185 -6.20 1.43 10.84
C GLY A 185 -5.09 0.74 10.05
N THR A 186 -5.41 0.28 8.85
CA THR A 186 -4.46 -0.31 7.90
C THR A 186 -4.46 0.47 6.59
N ALA A 187 -3.31 0.50 5.91
CA ALA A 187 -3.17 1.02 4.57
C ALA A 187 -2.63 -0.07 3.64
N GLU A 188 -3.20 -0.11 2.45
CA GLU A 188 -2.95 -1.12 1.44
C GLU A 188 -2.51 -0.45 0.14
N ILE A 189 -1.42 -0.93 -0.45
CA ILE A 189 -0.91 -0.44 -1.73
C ILE A 189 -1.27 -1.44 -2.82
N CYS A 190 -2.12 -1.00 -3.74
CA CYS A 190 -2.64 -1.79 -4.84
C CYS A 190 -1.96 -1.41 -6.16
N GLN A 191 -1.69 -2.39 -7.02
CA GLN A 191 -1.21 -2.21 -8.39
C GLN A 191 -2.25 -2.72 -9.40
N CYS A 192 -2.38 -2.02 -10.52
CA CYS A 192 -3.21 -2.49 -11.62
C CYS A 192 -2.57 -3.73 -12.28
N PRO A 193 -3.34 -4.80 -12.54
CA PRO A 193 -2.81 -6.01 -13.17
C PRO A 193 -2.36 -5.80 -14.63
N THR A 194 -2.85 -4.73 -15.28
CA THR A 194 -2.54 -4.38 -16.68
C THR A 194 -1.53 -3.24 -16.81
N HIS A 195 -1.61 -2.23 -15.95
CA HIS A 195 -0.76 -1.03 -16.02
C HIS A 195 0.21 -1.00 -14.84
N GLU A 196 1.45 -1.45 -15.08
CA GLU A 196 2.49 -1.66 -14.05
C GLU A 196 2.82 -0.39 -13.25
N ARG A 197 2.68 0.78 -13.88
CA ARG A 197 2.94 2.08 -13.25
C ARG A 197 1.72 2.65 -12.52
N GLN A 198 0.56 2.02 -12.66
CA GLN A 198 -0.65 2.44 -11.96
C GLN A 198 -0.72 1.75 -10.61
N MET A 199 -0.40 2.54 -9.58
CA MET A 199 -0.42 2.15 -8.18
C MET A 199 -1.18 3.21 -7.39
N THR A 200 -1.83 2.78 -6.32
CA THR A 200 -2.47 3.69 -5.35
C THR A 200 -2.37 3.09 -3.96
N MET A 201 -2.50 3.96 -2.97
CA MET A 201 -2.80 3.57 -1.60
C MET A 201 -4.30 3.68 -1.38
N VAL A 202 -4.84 2.84 -0.51
CA VAL A 202 -6.10 3.03 0.20
C VAL A 202 -5.81 2.79 1.68
N TRP A 203 -6.63 3.33 2.57
CA TRP A 203 -6.51 3.02 3.99
C TRP A 203 -7.86 3.13 4.67
N ALA A 204 -8.06 2.38 5.74
CA ALA A 204 -9.26 2.47 6.58
C ALA A 204 -8.87 2.41 8.05
N CYS A 205 -9.77 2.80 8.95
CA CYS A 205 -9.56 2.68 10.40
C CYS A 205 -10.70 1.95 11.11
N CYS A 206 -10.49 1.51 12.35
CA CYS A 206 -11.52 0.79 13.11
C CYS A 206 -12.57 1.72 13.74
#